data_AF-A0A2W6YWC9-F1
#
_entry.id   AF-A0A2W6YWC9-F1
#
_cell.length_a   1.000
_cell.length_b   1.000
_cell.length_c   1.000
_cell.angle_alpha   90.00
_cell.angle_beta   90.00
_cell.angle_gamma   90.00
#
_symmetry.space_group_name_H-M   'P 1'
#
loop_
_entity.id
_entity.type
_entity.pdbx_description
1 polymer ?
#
loop_
_entity_poly.entity_id
_entity_poly.type
_entity_poly.pdbx_seq_one_letter_code
_entity_poly.pdbx_strand_id
1 'polypeptide(L)'
;MNRAIGGLVLGPAFALALAGCQETTTAARPRVDAPGIPVSVQSISGAPESVTTNFASLLGEAAAERRMEIVPGDKPARFRMRGYLTAQPTEDGQTALAFVWDVYDSAKQRAQRVQGESLGRGGNGSDPWSGVDRTIVAKAAADSMDAIASFLVTAPAAEGGTAPAQDRGQGKTAQAAPAGGKRL
;
A
#
# COMPACT_ATOMS: atom_id res chain seq x y z
N MET A 1 -22.34 58.19 -30.75
CA MET A 1 -22.81 58.32 -29.36
C MET A 1 -22.74 56.96 -28.67
N ASN A 2 -22.03 56.90 -27.52
CA ASN A 2 -22.25 56.04 -26.34
C ASN A 2 -22.33 54.50 -26.54
N ARG A 3 -21.60 53.64 -25.83
CA ARG A 3 -21.30 53.65 -24.38
C ARG A 3 -20.01 52.86 -24.06
N ALA A 4 -19.23 53.41 -23.13
CA ALA A 4 -18.19 52.72 -22.39
C ALA A 4 -18.79 51.89 -21.24
N ILE A 5 -18.25 50.70 -20.97
CA ILE A 5 -18.29 50.05 -19.66
C ILE A 5 -16.91 49.43 -19.44
N GLY A 6 -16.10 50.14 -18.64
CA GLY A 6 -14.84 49.66 -18.10
C GLY A 6 -15.07 48.60 -17.03
N GLY A 7 -14.14 47.66 -16.94
CA GLY A 7 -14.24 46.48 -16.10
C GLY A 7 -13.83 46.68 -14.65
N LEU A 8 -13.84 45.57 -13.92
CA LEU A 8 -12.85 45.29 -12.88
C LEU A 8 -12.82 43.77 -12.66
N VAL A 9 -11.64 43.21 -12.85
CA VAL A 9 -11.25 41.83 -12.55
C VAL A 9 -11.14 41.68 -11.03
N LEU A 10 -11.80 40.69 -10.42
CA LEU A 10 -11.46 40.24 -9.07
C LEU A 10 -11.93 38.81 -8.82
N GLY A 11 -10.99 37.89 -8.57
CA GLY A 11 -11.25 36.65 -7.85
C GLY A 11 -10.60 35.38 -8.41
N PRO A 12 -9.38 35.03 -7.97
CA PRO A 12 -8.78 33.72 -8.19
C PRO A 12 -9.20 32.76 -7.06
N ALA A 13 -9.59 31.52 -7.37
CA ALA A 13 -9.63 30.46 -6.35
C ALA A 13 -9.59 29.05 -6.97
N PHE A 14 -8.36 28.55 -7.09
CA PHE A 14 -7.95 27.19 -6.76
C PHE A 14 -8.73 26.01 -7.37
N ALA A 15 -8.29 25.59 -8.55
CA ALA A 15 -8.34 24.20 -8.93
C ALA A 15 -7.35 23.40 -8.07
N LEU A 16 -7.84 22.64 -7.09
CA LEU A 16 -7.05 21.65 -6.36
C LEU A 16 -6.76 20.47 -7.29
N ALA A 17 -5.71 20.57 -8.07
CA ALA A 17 -5.07 19.42 -8.69
C ALA A 17 -4.32 18.66 -7.58
N LEU A 18 -4.96 17.64 -7.00
CA LEU A 18 -4.29 16.61 -6.22
C LEU A 18 -3.46 15.75 -7.19
N ALA A 19 -2.34 16.28 -7.65
CA ALA A 19 -1.28 15.50 -8.26
C ALA A 19 -0.57 14.74 -7.14
N GLY A 20 -1.13 13.60 -6.76
CA GLY A 20 -0.40 12.60 -5.99
C GLY A 20 0.65 11.97 -6.89
N CYS A 21 1.79 12.63 -7.05
CA CYS A 21 2.99 11.95 -7.52
C CYS A 21 3.32 10.89 -6.48
N GLN A 22 3.00 9.63 -6.79
CA GLN A 22 3.57 8.49 -6.09
C GLN A 22 5.05 8.46 -6.46
N GLU A 23 5.84 9.24 -5.75
CA GLU A 23 7.27 9.39 -5.97
C GLU A 23 7.94 8.09 -5.49
N THR A 24 8.19 7.17 -6.43
CA THR A 24 9.03 6.00 -6.16
C THR A 24 10.46 6.51 -5.98
N THR A 25 10.79 6.93 -4.76
CA THR A 25 12.14 7.39 -4.42
C THR A 25 12.98 6.17 -4.02
N THR A 26 14.08 5.91 -4.73
CA THR A 26 15.14 4.98 -4.30
C THR A 26 15.96 5.59 -3.14
N ALA A 27 15.32 5.95 -2.03
CA ALA A 27 16.01 6.28 -0.80
C ALA A 27 16.16 5.00 0.04
N ALA A 28 17.29 4.87 0.75
CA ALA A 28 17.45 3.81 1.73
C ALA A 28 16.31 3.88 2.76
N ARG A 29 15.54 2.80 2.90
CA ARG A 29 14.43 2.74 3.85
C ARG A 29 14.99 2.56 5.27
N PRO A 30 14.46 3.29 6.27
CA PRO A 30 14.82 3.03 7.66
C PRO A 30 14.33 1.64 8.06
N ARG A 31 15.13 0.93 8.85
CA ARG A 31 14.74 -0.37 9.38
C ARG A 31 13.57 -0.21 10.37
N VAL A 32 12.54 -1.04 10.21
CA VAL A 32 11.38 -1.05 11.12
C VAL A 32 11.13 -2.47 11.62
N ASP A 33 11.06 -2.62 12.95
CA ASP A 33 10.68 -3.88 13.59
C ASP A 33 9.17 -3.91 13.85
N ALA A 34 8.54 -5.08 13.68
CA ALA A 34 7.11 -5.29 13.93
C ALA A 34 6.85 -6.62 14.65
N PRO A 35 7.13 -6.69 15.97
CA PRO A 35 6.96 -7.92 16.74
C PRO A 35 5.49 -8.29 16.98
N GLY A 36 5.20 -9.60 16.99
CA GLY A 36 3.93 -10.14 17.50
C GLY A 36 2.71 -10.00 16.57
N ILE A 37 2.91 -9.70 15.29
CA ILE A 37 1.84 -9.67 14.29
C ILE A 37 2.07 -10.79 13.27
N PRO A 38 1.33 -11.91 13.33
CA PRO A 38 1.52 -13.01 12.39
C PRO A 38 1.01 -12.60 11.00
N VAL A 39 1.90 -12.69 10.01
CA VAL A 39 1.60 -12.45 8.61
C VAL A 39 1.85 -13.70 7.78
N SER A 40 1.15 -13.82 6.65
CA SER A 40 1.36 -14.95 5.75
C SER A 40 1.58 -14.49 4.32
N VAL A 41 2.68 -14.95 3.72
CA VAL A 41 2.98 -14.75 2.31
C VAL A 41 2.26 -15.84 1.52
N GLN A 42 1.32 -15.43 0.66
CA GLN A 42 0.46 -16.33 -0.10
C GLN A 42 1.05 -16.67 -1.47
N SER A 43 1.73 -15.70 -2.09
CA SER A 43 2.36 -15.88 -3.40
C SER A 43 3.42 -14.80 -3.62
N ILE A 44 4.47 -15.14 -4.35
CA ILE A 44 5.42 -14.20 -4.96
C ILE A 44 5.47 -14.53 -6.45
N SER A 45 5.34 -13.53 -7.32
CA SER A 45 5.23 -13.74 -8.77
C SER A 45 5.88 -12.61 -9.57
N GLY A 46 6.02 -12.79 -10.88
CA GLY A 46 6.58 -11.79 -11.81
C GLY A 46 8.07 -11.98 -12.12
N ALA A 47 8.82 -12.61 -11.22
CA ALA A 47 10.23 -12.94 -11.43
C ALA A 47 10.44 -14.39 -11.91
N PRO A 48 11.57 -14.70 -12.58
CA PRO A 48 12.02 -16.06 -12.82
C PRO A 48 12.08 -16.89 -11.52
N GLU A 49 11.95 -18.21 -11.63
CA GLU A 49 11.88 -19.13 -10.48
C GLU A 49 13.11 -19.03 -9.56
N SER A 50 14.30 -18.89 -10.14
CA SER A 50 15.56 -18.73 -9.39
C SER A 50 15.57 -17.46 -8.54
N VAL A 51 15.11 -16.34 -9.10
CA VAL A 51 15.01 -15.05 -8.39
C VAL A 51 13.94 -15.12 -7.32
N THR A 52 12.78 -15.71 -7.62
CA THR A 52 11.68 -15.90 -6.66
C THR A 52 12.11 -16.75 -5.46
N THR A 53 12.82 -17.84 -5.70
CA THR A 53 13.33 -18.74 -4.65
C THR A 53 14.34 -18.02 -3.75
N ASN A 54 15.30 -17.33 -4.35
CA ASN A 54 16.30 -16.55 -3.60
C ASN A 54 15.64 -15.43 -2.80
N PHE A 55 14.70 -14.72 -3.40
CA PHE A 55 13.97 -13.65 -2.75
C PHE A 55 13.16 -14.18 -1.56
N ALA A 56 12.43 -15.29 -1.71
CA ALA A 56 11.67 -15.89 -0.61
C ALA A 56 12.55 -16.31 0.58
N SER A 57 13.74 -16.88 0.33
CA SER A 57 14.71 -17.21 1.38
C SER A 57 15.17 -15.95 2.13
N LEU A 58 15.63 -14.94 1.38
CA LEU A 58 16.12 -13.68 1.94
C LEU A 58 15.02 -12.87 2.63
N LEU A 59 13.77 -13.02 2.16
CA LEU A 59 12.59 -12.43 2.79
C LEU A 59 12.34 -13.01 4.18
N GLY A 60 12.52 -14.33 4.34
CA GLY A 60 12.44 -15.00 5.64
C GLY A 60 13.53 -14.54 6.61
N GLU A 61 14.77 -14.40 6.13
CA GLU A 61 15.88 -13.85 6.91
C GLU A 61 15.58 -12.40 7.36
N ALA A 62 15.16 -11.54 6.42
CA ALA A 62 14.82 -10.15 6.70
C ALA A 62 13.64 -10.00 7.69
N ALA A 63 12.66 -10.91 7.63
CA ALA A 63 11.55 -10.95 8.57
C ALA A 63 12.01 -11.32 9.99
N ALA A 64 12.87 -12.34 10.11
CA ALA A 64 13.43 -12.77 11.39
C ALA A 64 14.25 -11.64 12.04
N GLU A 65 15.08 -10.92 11.27
CA GLU A 65 15.80 -9.74 11.74
C GLU A 65 14.83 -8.69 12.32
N ARG A 66 13.70 -8.43 11.67
CA ARG A 66 12.69 -7.44 12.09
C ARG A 66 11.73 -7.95 13.16
N ARG A 67 11.99 -9.15 13.72
CA ARG A 67 11.15 -9.84 14.70
C ARG A 67 9.72 -10.08 14.20
N MET A 68 9.55 -10.15 12.88
CA MET A 68 8.27 -10.43 12.25
C MET A 68 8.00 -11.93 12.21
N GLU A 69 6.75 -12.31 12.44
CA GLU A 69 6.32 -13.70 12.40
C GLU A 69 5.68 -14.01 11.04
N ILE A 70 6.37 -14.80 10.21
CA ILE A 70 5.80 -15.34 8.97
C ILE A 70 5.26 -16.74 9.25
N VAL A 71 3.96 -16.91 9.08
CA VAL A 71 3.28 -18.20 9.24
C VAL A 71 2.93 -18.84 7.89
N PRO A 72 2.89 -20.19 7.81
CA PRO A 72 2.47 -20.89 6.60
C PRO A 72 1.07 -20.48 6.11
N GLY A 73 0.82 -20.64 4.81
CA GLY A 73 -0.39 -20.15 4.13
C GLY A 73 -1.72 -20.69 4.67
N ASP A 74 -1.69 -21.90 5.22
CA ASP A 74 -2.84 -22.60 5.82
C ASP A 74 -3.10 -22.20 7.28
N LYS A 75 -2.21 -21.44 7.91
CA LYS A 75 -2.34 -21.02 9.31
C LYS A 75 -3.11 -19.70 9.47
N PRO A 76 -3.69 -19.45 10.65
CA PRO A 76 -4.25 -18.14 10.97
C PRO A 76 -3.18 -17.05 10.90
N ALA A 77 -3.43 -16.02 10.11
CA ALA A 77 -2.60 -14.82 10.00
C ALA A 77 -3.48 -13.58 10.06
N ARG A 78 -2.99 -12.52 10.72
CA ARG A 78 -3.71 -11.23 10.79
C ARG A 78 -3.75 -10.57 9.42
N PHE A 79 -2.66 -10.67 8.68
CA PHE A 79 -2.58 -10.19 7.30
C PHE A 79 -2.06 -11.28 6.38
N ARG A 80 -2.63 -11.32 5.17
CA ARG A 80 -2.19 -12.19 4.08
C ARG A 80 -1.69 -11.32 2.94
N MET A 81 -0.54 -11.63 2.37
CA MET A 81 0.09 -10.78 1.38
C MET A 81 0.42 -11.52 0.09
N ARG A 82 0.28 -10.82 -1.03
CA ARG A 82 0.67 -11.30 -2.37
C ARG A 82 1.71 -10.35 -2.93
N GLY A 83 2.87 -10.90 -3.26
CA GLY A 83 4.04 -10.17 -3.76
C GLY A 83 4.19 -10.26 -5.27
N TYR A 84 4.65 -9.17 -5.86
CA TYR A 84 4.94 -9.03 -7.28
C TYR A 84 6.32 -8.39 -7.43
N LEU A 85 7.18 -8.99 -8.25
CA LEU A 85 8.53 -8.51 -8.53
C LEU A 85 8.64 -8.14 -10.02
N THR A 86 9.29 -7.03 -10.30
CA THR A 86 9.66 -6.62 -11.65
C THR A 86 11.11 -6.15 -11.68
N ALA A 87 11.81 -6.46 -12.77
CA ALA A 87 13.13 -5.91 -13.05
C ALA A 87 13.04 -4.96 -14.23
N GLN A 88 13.72 -3.82 -14.16
CA GLN A 88 13.78 -2.84 -15.25
C GLN A 88 15.19 -2.21 -15.32
N PRO A 89 15.71 -1.89 -16.51
CA PRO A 89 16.90 -1.05 -16.63
C PRO A 89 16.59 0.38 -16.20
N THR A 90 17.57 1.07 -15.61
CA THR A 90 17.49 2.51 -15.33
C THR A 90 18.22 3.31 -16.40
N GLU A 91 17.95 4.63 -16.46
CA GLU A 91 18.63 5.54 -17.39
C GLU A 91 20.16 5.57 -17.14
N ASP A 92 20.58 5.36 -15.90
CA ASP A 92 22.00 5.33 -15.48
C ASP A 92 22.70 3.98 -15.76
N GLY A 93 22.04 3.04 -16.44
CA GLY A 93 22.60 1.73 -16.76
C GLY A 93 22.66 0.76 -15.58
N GLN A 94 21.85 0.98 -14.55
CA GLN A 94 21.64 0.03 -13.45
C GLN A 94 20.41 -0.84 -13.74
N THR A 95 20.20 -1.86 -12.92
CA THR A 95 18.93 -2.59 -12.85
C THR A 95 18.19 -2.22 -11.58
N ALA A 96 16.92 -1.84 -11.70
CA ALA A 96 15.99 -1.69 -10.60
C ALA A 96 15.21 -2.99 -10.41
N LEU A 97 15.20 -3.51 -9.18
CA LEU A 97 14.29 -4.58 -8.75
C LEU A 97 13.18 -3.93 -7.93
N ALA A 98 12.01 -3.80 -8.52
CA ALA A 98 10.83 -3.27 -7.87
C ALA A 98 9.98 -4.40 -7.27
N PHE A 99 9.34 -4.09 -6.15
CA PHE A 99 8.41 -4.96 -5.46
C PHE A 99 7.09 -4.23 -5.20
N VAL A 100 6.00 -4.99 -5.27
CA VAL A 100 4.67 -4.58 -4.83
C VAL A 100 4.09 -5.69 -3.96
N TRP A 101 3.53 -5.32 -2.82
CA TRP A 101 2.77 -6.21 -1.95
C TRP A 101 1.35 -5.70 -1.82
N ASP A 102 0.38 -6.53 -2.23
CA ASP A 102 -1.01 -6.36 -1.85
C ASP A 102 -1.25 -7.06 -0.50
N VAL A 103 -1.63 -6.29 0.51
CA VAL A 103 -1.86 -6.76 1.88
C VAL A 103 -3.36 -6.83 2.15
N TYR A 104 -3.83 -8.01 2.56
CA TYR A 104 -5.23 -8.31 2.81
C TYR A 104 -5.48 -8.61 4.28
N ASP A 105 -6.60 -8.13 4.80
CA ASP A 105 -7.05 -8.42 6.17
C ASP A 105 -7.75 -9.79 6.27
N SER A 106 -8.26 -10.11 7.47
CA SER A 106 -9.01 -11.34 7.73
C SER A 106 -10.33 -11.43 6.97
N ALA A 107 -10.93 -10.31 6.57
CA ALA A 107 -12.13 -10.23 5.76
C ALA A 107 -11.84 -10.32 4.24
N LYS A 108 -10.58 -10.61 3.88
CA LYS A 108 -10.08 -10.69 2.50
C LYS A 108 -10.23 -9.37 1.74
N GLN A 109 -10.38 -8.25 2.44
CA GLN A 109 -10.34 -6.92 1.83
C GLN A 109 -8.89 -6.46 1.76
N ARG A 110 -8.53 -5.76 0.68
CA ARG A 110 -7.18 -5.20 0.55
C ARG A 110 -7.04 -4.03 1.52
N ALA A 111 -6.26 -4.22 2.57
CA ALA A 111 -5.98 -3.22 3.59
C ALA A 111 -4.97 -2.17 3.10
N GLN A 112 -3.95 -2.61 2.36
CA GLN A 112 -2.91 -1.71 1.87
C GLN A 112 -2.23 -2.28 0.63
N ARG A 113 -1.69 -1.39 -0.21
CA ARG A 113 -0.65 -1.74 -1.18
C ARG A 113 0.65 -1.06 -0.75
N VAL A 114 1.71 -1.83 -0.54
CA VAL A 114 3.05 -1.29 -0.28
C VAL A 114 3.95 -1.60 -1.46
N GLN A 115 4.84 -0.67 -1.79
CA GLN A 115 5.71 -0.80 -2.95
C GLN A 115 7.07 -0.16 -2.71
N GLY A 116 8.03 -0.55 -3.52
CA GLY A 116 9.37 -0.03 -3.47
C GLY A 116 10.25 -0.59 -4.56
N GLU A 117 11.47 -0.08 -4.60
CA GLU A 117 12.50 -0.55 -5.51
C GLU A 117 13.87 -0.48 -4.85
N SER A 118 14.76 -1.34 -5.32
CA SER A 118 16.16 -1.36 -4.94
C SER A 118 17.00 -1.33 -6.20
N LEU A 119 18.08 -0.55 -6.21
CA LEU A 119 18.99 -0.46 -7.35
C LEU A 119 20.19 -1.40 -7.17
N GLY A 120 20.52 -2.12 -8.24
CA GLY A 120 21.73 -2.93 -8.37
C GLY A 120 22.91 -2.12 -8.91
N ARG A 121 24.10 -2.73 -8.95
CA ARG A 121 25.34 -2.06 -9.43
C ARG A 121 25.59 -2.18 -10.93
N GLY A 122 24.76 -2.90 -11.68
CA GLY A 122 24.93 -3.08 -13.13
C GLY A 122 23.64 -3.52 -13.80
N GLY A 123 23.59 -3.35 -15.13
CA GLY A 123 22.44 -3.61 -15.97
C GLY A 123 22.79 -3.28 -17.42
N ASN A 124 23.28 -4.27 -18.18
CA ASN A 124 23.90 -4.02 -19.49
C ASN A 124 23.27 -4.86 -20.62
N GLY A 125 22.11 -5.45 -20.37
CA GLY A 125 21.44 -6.38 -21.29
C GLY A 125 20.03 -5.96 -21.66
N SER A 126 19.54 -6.51 -22.76
CA SER A 126 18.12 -6.44 -23.14
C SER A 126 17.20 -7.20 -22.18
N ASP A 127 17.75 -8.18 -21.45
CA ASP A 127 17.05 -8.87 -20.38
C ASP A 127 17.29 -8.18 -19.02
N PRO A 128 16.27 -7.54 -18.42
CA PRO A 128 16.42 -6.85 -17.14
C PRO A 128 16.73 -7.81 -15.98
N TRP A 129 16.39 -9.09 -16.08
CA TRP A 129 16.69 -10.07 -15.01
C TRP A 129 18.17 -10.44 -14.94
N SER A 130 18.92 -10.22 -16.01
CA SER A 130 20.37 -10.49 -16.05
C SER A 130 21.19 -9.60 -15.09
N GLY A 131 20.69 -8.40 -14.76
CA GLY A 131 21.29 -7.49 -13.78
C GLY A 131 20.84 -7.73 -12.33
N VAL A 132 19.95 -8.71 -12.08
CA VAL A 132 19.42 -9.01 -10.75
C VAL A 132 20.33 -10.01 -10.03
N ASP A 133 21.34 -9.49 -9.33
CA ASP A 133 22.23 -10.29 -8.48
C ASP A 133 21.65 -10.56 -7.07
N ARG A 134 22.35 -11.39 -6.27
CA ARG A 134 21.91 -11.69 -4.89
C ARG A 134 21.90 -10.44 -3.99
N THR A 135 22.74 -9.43 -4.27
CA THR A 135 22.85 -8.21 -3.48
C THR A 135 21.59 -7.37 -3.60
N ILE A 136 21.12 -7.12 -4.83
CA ILE A 136 19.87 -6.37 -5.07
C ILE A 136 18.65 -7.16 -4.58
N VAL A 137 18.65 -8.49 -4.69
CA VAL A 137 17.58 -9.34 -4.13
C VAL A 137 17.53 -9.24 -2.60
N ALA A 138 18.68 -9.31 -1.92
CA ALA A 138 18.75 -9.16 -0.47
C ALA A 138 18.29 -7.76 -0.02
N LYS A 139 18.71 -6.73 -0.76
CA LYS A 139 18.26 -5.36 -0.52
C LYS A 139 16.74 -5.22 -0.69
N ALA A 140 16.17 -5.76 -1.77
CA ALA A 140 14.73 -5.70 -2.03
C ALA A 140 13.91 -6.49 -0.99
N ALA A 141 14.45 -7.61 -0.48
CA ALA A 141 13.82 -8.38 0.58
C ALA A 141 13.81 -7.62 1.91
N ALA A 142 14.92 -6.97 2.27
CA ALA A 142 15.01 -6.09 3.42
C ALA A 142 14.06 -4.89 3.30
N ASP A 143 14.13 -4.17 2.17
CA ASP A 143 13.28 -3.01 1.88
C ASP A 143 11.78 -3.40 1.88
N SER A 144 11.44 -4.62 1.41
CA SER A 144 10.08 -5.17 1.48
C SER A 144 9.59 -5.34 2.91
N MET A 145 10.40 -5.99 3.76
CA MET A 145 10.00 -6.22 5.15
C MET A 145 9.95 -4.92 5.95
N ASP A 146 10.80 -3.93 5.65
CA ASP A 146 10.68 -2.58 6.25
C ASP A 146 9.37 -1.90 5.86
N ALA A 147 8.99 -1.97 4.58
CA ALA A 147 7.75 -1.40 4.10
C ALA A 147 6.52 -2.09 4.73
N ILE A 148 6.57 -3.42 4.86
CA ILE A 148 5.50 -4.20 5.50
C ILE A 148 5.45 -3.89 7.00
N ALA A 149 6.57 -3.91 7.72
CA ALA A 149 6.64 -3.59 9.13
C ALA A 149 6.09 -2.19 9.43
N SER A 150 6.44 -1.20 8.59
CA SER A 150 5.89 0.17 8.68
C SER A 150 4.36 0.20 8.57
N PHE A 151 3.78 -0.62 7.69
CA PHE A 151 2.34 -0.79 7.64
C PHE A 151 1.80 -1.49 8.91
N LEU A 152 2.44 -2.58 9.36
CA LEU A 152 1.95 -3.35 10.51
C LEU A 152 1.91 -2.54 11.81
N VAL A 153 2.87 -1.67 12.04
CA VAL A 153 2.93 -0.84 13.27
C VAL A 153 1.95 0.33 13.27
N THR A 154 1.44 0.71 12.09
CA THR A 154 0.43 1.77 11.93
C THR A 154 -0.97 1.20 11.72
N ALA A 155 -1.08 -0.07 11.34
CA ALA A 155 -2.35 -0.74 11.15
C ALA A 155 -3.09 -0.86 12.49
N PRO A 156 -4.34 -0.36 12.60
CA PRO A 156 -5.10 -0.43 13.84
C PRO A 156 -5.17 -1.89 14.28
N ALA A 157 -4.96 -2.14 15.58
CA ALA A 157 -5.26 -3.43 16.20
C ALA A 157 -6.62 -3.84 15.68
N ALA A 158 -6.71 -5.00 15.02
CA ALA A 158 -8.00 -5.49 14.55
C ALA A 158 -8.81 -5.73 15.82
N GLU A 159 -9.63 -4.75 16.19
CA GLU A 159 -10.51 -4.85 17.34
C GLU A 159 -11.36 -6.09 17.09
N GLY A 160 -11.16 -7.10 17.93
CA GLY A 160 -12.08 -8.21 18.03
C GLY A 160 -13.48 -7.63 18.14
N GLY A 161 -14.39 -8.11 17.29
CA GLY A 161 -15.62 -7.41 16.94
C GLY A 161 -16.31 -6.67 18.09
N THR A 162 -16.33 -5.35 17.98
CA THR A 162 -17.52 -4.54 18.21
C THR A 162 -17.29 -3.26 17.44
N ALA A 163 -17.93 -3.15 16.28
CA ALA A 163 -18.00 -1.87 15.58
C ALA A 163 -18.55 -0.83 16.58
N PRO A 164 -17.99 0.39 16.66
CA PRO A 164 -18.69 1.47 17.33
C PRO A 164 -20.02 1.63 16.59
N ALA A 165 -21.11 1.47 17.33
CA ALA A 165 -22.44 1.75 16.84
C ALA A 165 -22.40 3.13 16.18
N GLN A 166 -22.51 3.15 14.86
CA GLN A 166 -22.88 4.36 14.15
C GLN A 166 -24.18 4.81 14.80
N ASP A 167 -24.08 5.92 15.51
CA ASP A 167 -25.21 6.65 16.06
C ASP A 167 -26.23 6.80 14.93
N ARG A 168 -27.23 5.93 14.96
CA ARG A 168 -28.43 6.05 14.15
C ARG A 168 -29.29 7.08 14.88
N GLY A 169 -28.75 8.29 14.94
CA GLY A 169 -29.37 9.49 15.44
C GLY A 169 -30.61 9.74 14.61
N GLN A 170 -31.74 9.60 15.29
CA GLN A 170 -33.08 9.64 14.74
C GLN A 170 -33.37 10.98 14.07
N GLY A 171 -33.84 10.90 12.83
CA GLY A 171 -34.44 12.00 12.09
C GLY A 171 -35.52 11.50 11.15
N LYS A 172 -36.47 10.70 11.66
CA LYS A 172 -37.70 10.35 10.95
C LYS A 172 -38.92 10.64 11.82
N THR A 173 -39.35 11.90 11.85
CA THR A 173 -40.73 12.25 12.19
C THR A 173 -41.56 12.26 10.90
N ALA A 174 -42.09 11.10 10.56
CA ALA A 174 -43.35 10.95 9.84
C ALA A 174 -44.34 10.50 10.92
N GLN A 175 -45.57 10.98 11.11
CA GLN A 175 -46.54 11.65 10.26
C GLN A 175 -47.83 11.70 11.09
N ALA A 176 -48.66 12.74 10.98
CA ALA A 176 -50.12 12.60 11.15
C ALA A 176 -50.84 13.93 10.84
N ALA A 177 -51.64 13.92 9.76
CA ALA A 177 -52.76 14.82 9.60
C ALA A 177 -53.87 14.45 10.61
N PRO A 178 -54.77 15.39 10.92
CA PRO A 178 -56.18 15.01 10.89
C PRO A 178 -57.02 15.95 10.02
N ALA A 179 -57.90 15.33 9.24
CA ALA A 179 -58.97 15.99 8.51
C ALA A 179 -60.16 16.26 9.43
N GLY A 180 -60.73 17.46 9.30
CA GLY A 180 -62.18 17.66 9.26
C GLY A 180 -62.92 17.95 10.58
N GLY A 181 -63.50 19.16 10.66
CA GLY A 181 -64.92 19.28 11.00
C GLY A 181 -65.34 20.10 12.23
N LYS A 182 -65.70 21.37 11.97
CA LYS A 182 -67.04 21.97 12.23
C LYS A 182 -67.37 22.61 13.62
N ARG A 183 -67.86 23.86 13.48
CA ARG A 183 -68.79 24.66 14.34
C ARG A 183 -68.25 25.28 15.64
N LEU A 184 -68.22 26.61 15.67
CA LEU A 184 -69.26 27.48 16.24
C LEU A 184 -69.19 28.87 15.60
#